data_AF-A0A484TM58-F1
#
_entry.id   AF-A0A484TM58-F1
#
_cell.length_a   1.000
_cell.length_b   1.000
_cell.length_c   1.000
_cell.angle_alpha   90.00
_cell.angle_beta   90.00
_cell.angle_gamma   90.00
#
_symmetry.space_group_name_H-M   'P 1'
#
loop_
_entity.id
_entity.type
_entity.pdbx_description
1 polymer ?
#
loop_
_entity_poly.entity_id
_entity_poly.type
_entity_poly.pdbx_seq_one_letter_code
_entity_poly.pdbx_strand_id
1 'polypeptide(L)'
;MRAVAPWLAGALAALSLSVQAAEVPRAGPPAVPPDDATGDIISAYRAAMARYIGEQPGYVMPAYRAELDDALARQDMWRITALTKQHVVDLPSLSVQANWERLVVYTGAPASMAYVYADSLWTLGRKLEDSARDTPDQAESLRAQAVQVRQTAVAHALYAVAVAEVESRRCRDAEALVFWEDSVRRGQAALWDYARAMPEDRQRALLRYAHDLDIRVAPMRGPDALLCGKGRLPAAGEDVFVPQSQADRGRAQTRKRLSTILATWVKPK
;
A
#
# COMPACT_ATOMS: atom_id res chain seq x y z
N MET A 1 -31.84 -4.05 -30.42
CA MET A 1 -31.52 -4.75 -29.16
C MET A 1 -30.27 -5.59 -29.41
N ARG A 2 -29.08 -5.08 -29.06
CA ARG A 2 -27.82 -5.82 -29.20
C ARG A 2 -27.57 -6.58 -27.90
N ALA A 3 -27.37 -7.88 -28.03
CA ALA A 3 -27.11 -8.79 -26.91
C ALA A 3 -25.85 -8.35 -26.15
N VAL A 4 -26.01 -8.12 -24.85
CA VAL A 4 -24.92 -7.92 -23.90
C VAL A 4 -24.12 -9.23 -23.86
N ALA A 5 -22.82 -9.15 -24.13
CA ALA A 5 -21.95 -10.33 -24.12
C ALA A 5 -21.95 -10.94 -22.69
N PRO A 6 -22.24 -12.25 -22.53
CA PRO A 6 -22.39 -12.90 -21.22
C PRO A 6 -21.13 -12.88 -20.34
N TRP A 7 -19.98 -12.51 -20.90
CA TRP A 7 -18.72 -12.35 -20.18
C TRP A 7 -18.65 -11.08 -19.31
N LEU A 8 -19.48 -10.07 -19.57
CA LEU A 8 -19.55 -8.84 -18.75
C LEU A 8 -20.29 -9.06 -17.42
N ALA A 9 -21.23 -10.00 -17.36
CA ALA A 9 -21.91 -10.37 -16.11
C ALA A 9 -20.99 -11.19 -15.18
N GLY A 10 -20.09 -11.99 -15.75
CA GLY A 10 -19.10 -12.78 -14.98
C GLY A 10 -17.94 -11.97 -14.41
N ALA A 11 -17.54 -10.88 -15.08
CA ALA A 11 -16.45 -10.01 -14.62
C ALA A 11 -16.82 -9.19 -13.36
N LEU A 12 -18.11 -8.92 -13.14
CA LEU A 12 -18.58 -8.14 -11.98
C LEU A 12 -18.62 -8.94 -10.67
N ALA A 13 -18.73 -10.27 -10.74
CA ALA A 13 -18.58 -11.11 -9.54
C ALA A 13 -17.12 -11.13 -9.05
N ALA A 14 -16.15 -11.00 -9.98
CA ALA A 14 -14.71 -11.02 -9.70
C ALA A 14 -14.14 -9.63 -9.30
N LEU A 15 -14.87 -8.54 -9.56
CA LEU A 15 -14.50 -7.18 -9.15
C LEU A 15 -15.17 -6.76 -7.83
N SER A 16 -15.56 -7.73 -7.01
CA SER A 16 -15.96 -7.51 -5.63
C SER A 16 -14.75 -7.08 -4.79
N LEU A 17 -14.27 -5.86 -5.00
CA LEU A 17 -13.73 -5.06 -3.91
C LEU A 17 -14.88 -4.98 -2.90
N SER A 18 -14.81 -5.81 -1.88
CA SER A 18 -15.89 -6.21 -1.02
C SER A 18 -16.45 -5.02 -0.23
N VAL A 19 -17.45 -4.37 -0.82
CA VAL A 19 -18.46 -3.57 -0.11
C VAL A 19 -19.83 -4.06 -0.55
N GLN A 20 -20.07 -5.37 -0.44
CA GLN A 20 -21.43 -5.88 -0.33
C GLN A 20 -21.69 -6.14 1.14
N ALA A 21 -22.70 -5.46 1.67
CA ALA A 21 -23.30 -5.72 2.95
C ALA A 21 -23.92 -7.13 2.91
N ALA A 22 -23.11 -8.13 3.24
CA ALA A 22 -23.54 -9.48 3.58
C ALA A 22 -22.79 -9.87 4.85
N GLU A 23 -23.55 -10.28 5.86
CA GLU A 23 -23.05 -10.61 7.20
C GLU A 23 -21.98 -11.72 7.16
N VAL A 24 -20.75 -11.37 7.54
CA VAL A 24 -19.61 -12.28 7.76
C VAL A 24 -19.01 -11.90 9.12
N PRO A 25 -18.50 -12.83 9.96
CA PRO A 25 -18.19 -12.54 11.35
C PRO A 25 -17.21 -11.37 11.51
N ARG A 26 -17.66 -10.39 12.32
CA ARG A 26 -17.03 -9.12 12.70
C ARG A 26 -15.80 -9.30 13.60
N ALA A 27 -14.75 -10.00 13.19
CA ALA A 27 -13.47 -9.79 13.86
C ALA A 27 -12.81 -8.55 13.23
N GLY A 28 -12.73 -7.46 13.97
CA GLY A 28 -11.93 -6.30 13.58
C GLY A 28 -10.45 -6.70 13.38
N PRO A 29 -9.61 -5.81 12.84
CA PRO A 29 -8.19 -6.08 12.71
C PRO A 29 -7.60 -6.51 14.07
N PRO A 30 -6.63 -7.44 14.11
CA PRO A 30 -6.07 -7.93 15.35
C PRO A 30 -5.52 -6.78 16.21
N ALA A 31 -5.57 -6.97 17.53
CA ALA A 31 -5.02 -6.00 18.47
C ALA A 31 -3.52 -5.83 18.25
N VAL A 32 -3.07 -4.57 18.27
CA VAL A 32 -1.65 -4.24 18.08
C VAL A 32 -0.87 -4.81 19.26
N PRO A 33 0.22 -5.56 19.02
CA PRO A 33 1.04 -6.08 20.09
C PRO A 33 1.72 -4.94 20.87
N PRO A 34 2.15 -5.19 22.13
CA PRO A 34 2.98 -4.25 22.87
C PRO A 34 4.24 -3.81 22.10
N ASP A 35 4.73 -2.61 22.37
CA ASP A 35 5.92 -2.04 21.68
C ASP A 35 7.20 -2.87 21.89
N ASP A 36 7.29 -3.64 22.98
CA ASP A 36 8.40 -4.52 23.34
C ASP A 36 8.22 -5.98 22.88
N ALA A 37 7.16 -6.27 22.13
CA ALA A 37 6.91 -7.60 21.59
C ALA A 37 8.01 -8.00 20.59
N THR A 38 8.50 -9.24 20.72
CA THR A 38 9.54 -9.82 19.85
C THR A 38 9.22 -11.26 19.49
N GLY A 39 9.97 -11.82 18.54
CA GLY A 39 9.93 -13.24 18.20
C GLY A 39 8.54 -13.74 17.82
N ASP A 40 8.09 -14.78 18.52
CA ASP A 40 6.85 -15.50 18.23
C ASP A 40 5.59 -14.63 18.29
N ILE A 41 5.57 -13.59 19.14
CA ILE A 41 4.42 -12.67 19.24
C ILE A 41 4.25 -11.89 17.92
N ILE A 42 5.35 -11.38 17.36
CA ILE A 42 5.32 -10.65 16.08
C ILE A 42 4.99 -11.59 14.93
N SER A 43 5.52 -12.82 14.94
CA SER A 43 5.18 -13.84 13.95
C SER A 43 3.70 -14.22 13.97
N ALA A 44 3.13 -14.43 15.17
CA ALA A 44 1.71 -14.72 15.34
C ALA A 44 0.83 -13.54 14.92
N TYR A 45 1.22 -12.31 15.25
CA TYR A 45 0.52 -11.11 14.82
C TYR A 45 0.56 -10.94 13.30
N ARG A 46 1.69 -11.22 12.64
CA ARG A 46 1.79 -11.24 11.17
C ARG A 46 0.86 -12.27 10.54
N ALA A 47 0.78 -13.47 11.10
CA ALA A 47 -0.15 -14.49 10.63
C ALA A 47 -1.62 -14.07 10.82
N ALA A 48 -1.95 -13.43 11.96
CA ALA A 48 -3.29 -12.91 12.22
C ALA A 48 -3.69 -11.79 11.24
N MET A 49 -2.76 -10.87 10.93
CA MET A 49 -2.95 -9.83 9.92
C MET A 49 -3.13 -10.42 8.51
N ALA A 50 -2.31 -11.40 8.14
CA ALA A 50 -2.45 -12.10 6.86
C ALA A 50 -3.82 -12.76 6.70
N ARG A 51 -4.32 -13.42 7.76
CA ARG A 51 -5.67 -13.99 7.79
C ARG A 51 -6.77 -12.93 7.69
N TYR A 52 -6.67 -11.84 8.46
CA TYR A 52 -7.61 -10.73 8.41
C TYR A 52 -7.78 -10.14 6.99
N ILE A 53 -6.71 -10.14 6.20
CA ILE A 53 -6.76 -9.72 4.79
C ILE A 53 -7.25 -10.84 3.88
N GLY A 54 -6.71 -12.06 4.04
CA GLY A 54 -7.01 -13.19 3.17
C GLY A 54 -8.43 -13.75 3.31
N GLU A 55 -9.09 -13.51 4.44
CA GLU A 55 -10.48 -13.94 4.69
C GLU A 55 -11.53 -12.93 4.19
N GLN A 56 -11.11 -11.82 3.55
CA GLN A 56 -12.05 -10.86 2.98
C GLN A 56 -12.75 -11.42 1.72
N PRO A 57 -14.05 -11.13 1.51
CA PRO A 57 -14.77 -11.66 0.35
C PRO A 57 -14.13 -11.23 -0.96
N GLY A 58 -14.02 -12.14 -1.92
CA GLY A 58 -13.40 -11.85 -3.23
C GLY A 58 -11.87 -11.76 -3.20
N TYR A 59 -11.22 -12.06 -2.07
CA TYR A 59 -9.77 -12.06 -1.99
C TYR A 59 -9.16 -13.26 -2.73
N VAL A 60 -8.44 -12.97 -3.81
CA VAL A 60 -7.74 -13.96 -4.64
C VAL A 60 -6.29 -13.52 -4.83
N MET A 61 -5.37 -14.45 -4.63
CA MET A 61 -3.94 -14.24 -4.85
C MET A 61 -3.56 -14.51 -6.32
N PRO A 62 -2.52 -13.84 -6.84
CA PRO A 62 -1.99 -14.13 -8.17
C PRO A 62 -1.47 -15.57 -8.25
N ALA A 63 -1.68 -16.24 -9.38
CA ALA A 63 -1.19 -17.59 -9.62
C ALA A 63 0.35 -17.68 -9.53
N TYR A 64 1.04 -16.58 -9.82
CA TYR A 64 2.49 -16.41 -9.79
C TYR A 64 3.00 -15.82 -8.45
N ARG A 65 2.23 -16.00 -7.37
CA ARG A 65 2.57 -15.51 -6.02
C ARG A 65 3.94 -15.99 -5.57
N ALA A 66 4.29 -17.26 -5.83
CA ALA A 66 5.54 -17.83 -5.35
C ALA A 66 6.75 -17.07 -5.91
N GLU A 67 6.71 -16.65 -7.18
CA GLU A 67 7.79 -15.84 -7.76
C GLU A 67 7.82 -14.41 -7.21
N LEU A 68 6.66 -13.84 -6.89
CA LEU A 68 6.57 -12.53 -6.22
C LEU A 68 7.13 -12.58 -4.80
N ASP A 69 6.80 -13.61 -4.03
CA ASP A 69 7.27 -13.80 -2.65
C ASP A 69 8.80 -14.05 -2.63
N ASP A 70 9.36 -14.81 -3.57
CA ASP A 70 10.83 -14.98 -3.70
C ASP A 70 11.51 -13.67 -4.10
N ALA A 71 10.96 -12.94 -5.08
CA ALA A 71 11.51 -11.64 -5.48
C ALA A 71 11.47 -10.62 -4.34
N LEU A 72 10.39 -10.57 -3.56
CA LEU A 72 10.27 -9.74 -2.37
C LEU A 72 11.27 -10.12 -1.29
N ALA A 73 11.47 -11.42 -1.03
CA ALA A 73 12.45 -11.90 -0.06
C ALA A 73 13.89 -11.46 -0.41
N ARG A 74 14.19 -11.33 -1.71
CA ARG A 74 15.46 -10.80 -2.24
C ARG A 74 15.49 -9.27 -2.38
N GLN A 75 14.38 -8.59 -2.07
CA GLN A 75 14.18 -7.16 -2.34
C GLN A 75 14.42 -6.78 -3.82
N ASP A 76 14.15 -7.71 -4.74
CA ASP A 76 14.31 -7.51 -6.19
C ASP A 76 13.06 -6.86 -6.78
N MET A 77 12.98 -5.53 -6.64
CA MET A 77 11.87 -4.74 -7.18
C MET A 77 11.80 -4.77 -8.71
N TRP A 78 12.90 -5.09 -9.39
CA TRP A 78 12.97 -5.16 -10.84
C TRP A 78 12.27 -6.43 -11.31
N ARG A 79 12.53 -7.54 -10.63
CA ARG A 79 11.81 -8.80 -10.86
C ARG A 79 10.33 -8.69 -10.53
N ILE A 80 9.96 -8.05 -9.43
CA ILE A 80 8.54 -7.77 -9.11
C ILE A 80 7.90 -6.98 -10.26
N THR A 81 8.52 -5.89 -10.71
CA THR A 81 8.02 -5.08 -11.83
C THR A 81 7.89 -5.89 -13.12
N ALA A 82 8.86 -6.77 -13.42
CA ALA A 82 8.83 -7.62 -14.61
C ALA A 82 7.67 -8.63 -14.56
N LEU A 83 7.47 -9.28 -13.40
CA LEU A 83 6.36 -10.22 -13.17
C LEU A 83 5.02 -9.50 -13.29
N THR A 84 4.86 -8.33 -12.67
CA THR A 84 3.65 -7.51 -12.80
C THR A 84 3.36 -7.18 -14.26
N LYS A 85 4.35 -6.71 -15.03
CA LYS A 85 4.17 -6.41 -16.47
C LYS A 85 3.80 -7.64 -17.31
N GLN A 86 4.33 -8.81 -16.96
CA GLN A 86 4.06 -10.06 -17.68
C GLN A 86 2.62 -10.56 -17.44
N HIS A 87 2.11 -10.41 -16.22
CA HIS A 87 0.86 -11.05 -15.81
C HIS A 87 -0.34 -10.11 -15.65
N VAL A 88 -0.11 -8.80 -15.50
CA VAL A 88 -1.19 -7.81 -15.37
C VAL A 88 -1.51 -7.19 -16.73
N VAL A 89 -2.51 -7.76 -17.39
CA VAL A 89 -2.91 -7.38 -18.77
C VAL A 89 -4.31 -6.74 -18.83
N ASP A 90 -5.10 -6.86 -17.77
CA ASP A 90 -6.49 -6.40 -17.69
C ASP A 90 -6.87 -5.95 -16.27
N LEU A 91 -8.13 -5.53 -16.10
CA LEU A 91 -8.65 -5.06 -14.83
C LEU A 91 -8.71 -6.17 -13.76
N PRO A 92 -9.19 -7.39 -14.05
CA PRO A 92 -9.15 -8.50 -13.10
C PRO A 92 -7.74 -8.87 -12.62
N SER A 93 -6.77 -9.00 -13.53
CA SER A 93 -5.38 -9.32 -13.17
C SER A 93 -4.73 -8.22 -12.34
N LEU A 94 -5.06 -6.95 -12.57
CA LEU A 94 -4.62 -5.83 -11.73
C LEU A 94 -5.23 -5.92 -10.32
N SER A 95 -6.51 -6.26 -10.20
CA SER A 95 -7.16 -6.44 -8.90
C SER A 95 -6.53 -7.58 -8.10
N VAL A 96 -6.22 -8.70 -8.76
CA VAL A 96 -5.54 -9.86 -8.14
C VAL A 96 -4.10 -9.51 -7.73
N GLN A 97 -3.36 -8.77 -8.56
CA GLN A 97 -2.04 -8.26 -8.20
C GLN A 97 -2.10 -7.35 -6.96
N ALA A 98 -3.06 -6.42 -6.92
CA ALA A 98 -3.25 -5.51 -5.81
C ALA A 98 -3.57 -6.25 -4.48
N ASN A 99 -4.19 -7.43 -4.53
CA ASN A 99 -4.38 -8.26 -3.34
C ASN A 99 -3.06 -8.76 -2.76
N TRP A 100 -2.13 -9.25 -3.60
CA TRP A 100 -0.80 -9.65 -3.12
C TRP A 100 -0.05 -8.47 -2.50
N GLU A 101 -0.06 -7.32 -3.16
CA GLU A 101 0.58 -6.10 -2.65
C GLU A 101 -0.02 -5.66 -1.31
N ARG A 102 -1.36 -5.75 -1.18
CA ARG A 102 -2.07 -5.50 0.06
C ARG A 102 -1.61 -6.43 1.18
N LEU A 103 -1.53 -7.74 0.93
CA LEU A 103 -1.03 -8.70 1.91
C LEU A 103 0.37 -8.33 2.38
N VAL A 104 1.26 -8.05 1.44
CA VAL A 104 2.64 -7.64 1.70
C VAL A 104 2.65 -6.40 2.60
N VAL A 105 1.94 -5.34 2.20
CA VAL A 105 1.83 -4.10 2.99
C VAL A 105 1.34 -4.35 4.41
N TYR A 106 0.27 -5.14 4.57
CA TYR A 106 -0.35 -5.41 5.87
C TYR A 106 0.44 -6.38 6.74
N THR A 107 1.50 -7.00 6.21
CA THR A 107 2.37 -7.94 6.94
C THR A 107 3.76 -7.39 7.22
N GLY A 108 3.98 -6.09 7.02
CA GLY A 108 5.21 -5.39 7.44
C GLY A 108 6.16 -5.00 6.31
N ALA A 109 5.66 -4.81 5.09
CA ALA A 109 6.50 -4.47 3.95
C ALA A 109 7.27 -3.14 4.07
N PRO A 110 8.38 -2.98 3.30
CA PRO A 110 9.10 -1.72 3.15
C PRO A 110 8.26 -0.61 2.52
N ALA A 111 8.77 0.64 2.59
CA ALA A 111 8.09 1.82 2.05
C ALA A 111 7.88 1.72 0.54
N SER A 112 8.81 1.08 -0.18
CA SER A 112 8.72 0.83 -1.62
C SER A 112 7.48 0.01 -2.02
N MET A 113 7.17 -1.05 -1.27
CA MET A 113 6.00 -1.89 -1.54
C MET A 113 4.69 -1.16 -1.20
N ALA A 114 4.66 -0.35 -0.14
CA ALA A 114 3.52 0.51 0.15
C ALA A 114 3.26 1.53 -0.98
N TYR A 115 4.34 2.08 -1.56
CA TYR A 115 4.26 2.96 -2.71
C TYR A 115 3.75 2.23 -3.97
N VAL A 116 4.27 1.03 -4.27
CA VAL A 116 3.80 0.19 -5.39
C VAL A 116 2.31 -0.11 -5.24
N TYR A 117 1.86 -0.48 -4.05
CA TYR A 117 0.44 -0.75 -3.81
C TYR A 117 -0.45 0.48 -4.06
N ALA A 118 0.00 1.65 -3.60
CA ALA A 118 -0.70 2.90 -3.87
C ALA A 118 -0.79 3.21 -5.38
N ASP A 119 0.27 2.92 -6.15
CA ASP A 119 0.29 3.09 -7.60
C ASP A 119 -0.66 2.14 -8.33
N SER A 120 -0.67 0.87 -7.93
CA SER A 120 -1.60 -0.14 -8.44
C SER A 120 -3.05 0.24 -8.18
N LEU A 121 -3.37 0.72 -6.97
CA LEU A 121 -4.71 1.25 -6.64
C LEU A 121 -5.05 2.48 -7.49
N TRP A 122 -4.12 3.41 -7.65
CA TRP A 122 -4.35 4.60 -8.49
C TRP A 122 -4.66 4.22 -9.95
N THR A 123 -3.90 3.28 -10.49
CA THR A 123 -4.10 2.70 -11.82
C THR A 123 -5.42 1.96 -11.93
N LEU A 124 -5.82 1.22 -10.89
CA LEU A 124 -7.10 0.53 -10.82
C LEU A 124 -8.26 1.52 -10.87
N GLY A 125 -8.20 2.59 -10.08
CA GLY A 125 -9.20 3.67 -10.09
C GLY A 125 -9.32 4.35 -11.46
N ARG A 126 -8.21 4.58 -12.16
CA ARG A 126 -8.25 5.08 -13.54
C ARG A 126 -8.93 4.11 -14.50
N LYS A 127 -8.57 2.82 -14.48
CA LYS A 127 -9.19 1.84 -15.37
C LYS A 127 -10.69 1.70 -15.13
N LEU A 128 -11.15 1.81 -13.88
CA LEU A 128 -12.58 1.83 -13.55
C LEU A 128 -13.31 3.04 -14.17
N GLU A 129 -12.68 4.23 -14.18
CA GLU A 129 -13.25 5.39 -14.86
C GLU A 129 -13.31 5.22 -16.37
N ASP A 130 -12.28 4.62 -16.96
CA ASP A 130 -12.26 4.32 -18.40
C ASP A 130 -13.38 3.34 -18.74
N SER A 131 -13.53 2.24 -17.97
CA SER A 131 -14.64 1.29 -18.12
C SER A 131 -16.02 1.93 -17.92
N ALA A 132 -16.15 2.92 -17.03
CA ALA A 132 -17.40 3.66 -16.85
C ALA A 132 -17.81 4.49 -18.07
N ARG A 133 -16.85 4.91 -18.92
CA ARG A 133 -17.13 5.61 -20.18
C ARG A 133 -17.62 4.64 -21.25
N ASP A 134 -17.06 3.43 -21.26
CA ASP A 134 -17.36 2.40 -22.25
C ASP A 134 -18.65 1.61 -21.93
N THR A 135 -19.14 1.69 -20.69
CA THR A 135 -20.29 0.91 -20.21
C THR A 135 -21.37 1.80 -19.56
N PRO A 136 -22.20 2.53 -20.34
CA PRO A 136 -23.13 3.53 -19.82
C PRO A 136 -24.08 3.01 -18.74
N ASP A 137 -24.59 1.78 -18.89
CA ASP A 137 -25.54 1.16 -17.95
C ASP A 137 -24.94 0.90 -16.55
N GLN A 138 -23.60 0.92 -16.42
CA GLN A 138 -22.87 0.69 -15.17
C GLN A 138 -22.04 1.91 -14.74
N ALA A 139 -22.12 3.02 -15.49
CA ALA A 139 -21.20 4.13 -15.36
C ALA A 139 -21.23 4.78 -13.97
N GLU A 140 -22.39 4.88 -13.33
CA GLU A 140 -22.52 5.44 -11.97
C GLU A 140 -21.80 4.58 -10.93
N SER A 141 -22.06 3.27 -10.93
CA SER A 141 -21.42 2.31 -10.01
C SER A 141 -19.91 2.28 -10.20
N LEU A 142 -19.43 2.23 -11.44
CA LEU A 142 -18.00 2.18 -11.74
C LEU A 142 -17.28 3.46 -11.33
N ARG A 143 -17.90 4.64 -11.50
CA ARG A 143 -17.34 5.92 -11.02
C ARG A 143 -17.29 5.97 -9.50
N ALA A 144 -18.34 5.52 -8.82
CA ALA A 144 -18.35 5.46 -7.36
C ALA A 144 -17.21 4.57 -6.82
N GLN A 145 -17.01 3.40 -7.44
CA GLN A 145 -15.89 2.50 -7.12
C GLN A 145 -14.53 3.15 -7.40
N ALA A 146 -14.38 3.82 -8.54
CA ALA A 146 -13.14 4.52 -8.89
C ALA A 146 -12.75 5.58 -7.85
N VAL A 147 -13.72 6.37 -7.35
CA VAL A 147 -13.50 7.36 -6.30
C VAL A 147 -13.01 6.70 -5.01
N GLN A 148 -13.65 5.61 -4.58
CA GLN A 148 -13.26 4.88 -3.37
C GLN A 148 -11.84 4.29 -3.50
N VAL A 149 -11.53 3.70 -4.65
CA VAL A 149 -10.21 3.14 -4.95
C VAL A 149 -9.14 4.23 -4.96
N ARG A 150 -9.41 5.40 -5.55
CA ARG A 150 -8.48 6.55 -5.52
C ARG A 150 -8.24 7.10 -4.13
N GLN A 151 -9.29 7.20 -3.30
CA GLN A 151 -9.13 7.60 -1.89
C GLN A 151 -8.26 6.59 -1.14
N THR A 152 -8.46 5.30 -1.40
CA THR A 152 -7.63 4.22 -0.81
C THR A 152 -6.18 4.30 -1.29
N ALA A 153 -5.95 4.64 -2.57
CA ALA A 153 -4.62 4.87 -3.12
C ALA A 153 -3.91 6.03 -2.39
N VAL A 154 -4.59 7.16 -2.19
CA VAL A 154 -4.04 8.30 -1.43
C VAL A 154 -3.72 7.91 0.01
N ALA A 155 -4.59 7.14 0.67
CA ALA A 155 -4.35 6.68 2.03
C ALA A 155 -3.10 5.80 2.14
N HIS A 156 -2.87 4.91 1.17
CA HIS A 156 -1.69 4.05 1.12
C HIS A 156 -0.43 4.79 0.67
N ALA A 157 -0.56 5.82 -0.18
CA ALA A 157 0.56 6.70 -0.51
C ALA A 157 1.03 7.50 0.73
N LEU A 158 0.08 8.03 1.52
CA LEU A 158 0.39 8.66 2.81
C LEU A 158 0.99 7.67 3.80
N TYR A 159 0.52 6.42 3.81
CA TYR A 159 1.14 5.36 4.62
C TYR A 159 2.58 5.06 4.14
N ALA A 160 2.84 5.00 2.83
CA ALA A 160 4.19 4.82 2.31
C ALA A 160 5.14 5.94 2.78
N VAL A 161 4.67 7.19 2.75
CA VAL A 161 5.39 8.35 3.30
C VAL A 161 5.64 8.17 4.79
N ALA A 162 4.66 7.69 5.55
CA ALA A 162 4.84 7.42 6.98
C ALA A 162 5.91 6.37 7.25
N VAL A 163 5.93 5.28 6.49
CA VAL A 163 6.96 4.26 6.59
C VAL A 163 8.33 4.85 6.28
N ALA A 164 8.47 5.62 5.19
CA ALA A 164 9.75 6.24 4.82
C ALA A 164 10.25 7.23 5.89
N GLU A 165 9.38 8.08 6.42
CA GLU A 165 9.72 9.05 7.47
C GLU A 165 10.22 8.40 8.77
N VAL A 166 9.56 7.30 9.17
CA VAL A 166 9.94 6.56 10.36
C VAL A 166 11.19 5.72 10.10
N GLU A 167 11.19 4.89 9.05
CA GLU A 167 12.27 3.93 8.82
C GLU A 167 13.54 4.58 8.28
N SER A 168 13.48 5.80 7.69
CA SER A 168 14.67 6.58 7.34
C SER A 168 15.55 6.92 8.54
N ARG A 169 15.01 6.89 9.77
CA ARG A 169 15.79 7.06 11.00
C ARG A 169 16.75 5.89 11.28
N ARG A 170 16.58 4.77 10.57
CA ARG A 170 17.54 3.67 10.53
C ARG A 170 18.67 3.93 9.54
N CYS A 171 18.50 4.84 8.59
CA CYS A 171 19.47 5.07 7.53
C CYS A 171 20.63 5.91 8.03
N ARG A 172 21.85 5.53 7.63
CA ARG A 172 23.07 6.29 7.90
C ARG A 172 23.14 7.58 7.09
N ASP A 173 22.64 7.54 5.86
CA ASP A 173 22.54 8.71 4.98
C ASP A 173 21.25 9.48 5.24
N ALA A 174 21.37 10.73 5.70
CA ALA A 174 20.24 11.61 5.96
C ALA A 174 19.50 12.03 4.68
N GLU A 175 20.15 11.99 3.52
CA GLU A 175 19.52 12.32 2.23
C GLU A 175 18.64 11.20 1.67
N ALA A 176 18.68 10.00 2.28
CA ALA A 176 17.88 8.86 1.86
C ALA A 176 16.37 9.19 1.82
N LEU A 177 15.88 9.89 2.85
CA LEU A 177 14.50 10.35 2.90
C LEU A 177 14.21 11.35 1.78
N VAL A 178 15.05 12.36 1.61
CA VAL A 178 14.86 13.41 0.59
C VAL A 178 14.75 12.79 -0.80
N PHE A 179 15.67 11.88 -1.15
CA PHE A 179 15.64 11.18 -2.44
C PHE A 179 14.34 10.38 -2.63
N TRP A 180 13.89 9.68 -1.61
CA TRP A 180 12.67 8.87 -1.67
C TRP A 180 11.42 9.75 -1.82
N GLU A 181 11.30 10.81 -1.02
CA GLU A 181 10.17 11.75 -1.09
C GLU A 181 10.08 12.41 -2.46
N ASP A 182 11.21 12.84 -3.01
CA ASP A 182 11.32 13.40 -4.36
C ASP A 182 10.84 12.43 -5.43
N SER A 183 11.24 11.16 -5.32
CA SER A 183 10.84 10.11 -6.25
C SER A 183 9.33 9.85 -6.19
N VAL A 184 8.76 9.86 -5.00
CA VAL A 184 7.32 9.64 -4.76
C VAL A 184 6.48 10.82 -5.22
N ARG A 185 6.95 12.06 -4.98
CA ARG A 185 6.27 13.27 -5.47
C ARG A 185 6.23 13.31 -6.98
N ARG A 186 7.36 13.02 -7.64
CA ARG A 186 7.45 13.00 -9.11
C ARG A 186 6.68 11.84 -9.72
N GLY A 187 6.80 10.64 -9.17
CA GLY A 187 6.18 9.43 -9.71
C GLY A 187 4.66 9.40 -9.61
N GLN A 188 4.07 10.09 -8.62
CA GLN A 188 2.62 10.09 -8.34
C GLN A 188 2.01 11.50 -8.32
N ALA A 189 2.51 12.43 -9.14
CA ALA A 189 2.06 13.83 -9.13
C ALA A 189 0.52 13.99 -9.19
N ALA A 190 -0.14 13.25 -10.09
CA ALA A 190 -1.60 13.29 -10.26
C ALA A 190 -2.38 12.79 -9.02
N LEU A 191 -1.83 11.82 -8.30
CA LEU A 191 -2.41 11.35 -7.04
C LEU A 191 -2.33 12.45 -5.98
N TRP A 192 -1.19 13.14 -5.88
CA TRP A 192 -1.01 14.21 -4.92
C TRP A 192 -1.84 15.46 -5.25
N ASP A 193 -2.03 15.77 -6.53
CA ASP A 193 -2.95 16.83 -6.98
C ASP A 193 -4.39 16.49 -6.58
N TYR A 194 -4.82 15.26 -6.81
CA TYR A 194 -6.12 14.77 -6.35
C TYR A 194 -6.24 14.85 -4.81
N ALA A 195 -5.19 14.49 -4.08
CA ALA A 195 -5.17 14.58 -2.62
C ALA A 195 -5.36 16.00 -2.11
N ARG A 196 -4.68 16.98 -2.72
CA ARG A 196 -4.80 18.41 -2.39
C ARG A 196 -6.16 19.00 -2.74
N ALA A 197 -6.79 18.49 -3.80
CA ALA A 197 -8.11 18.95 -4.23
C ALA A 197 -9.27 18.40 -3.38
N MET A 198 -9.03 17.39 -2.53
CA MET A 198 -10.07 16.83 -1.66
C MET A 198 -10.50 17.81 -0.56
N PRO A 199 -11.78 17.76 -0.13
CA PRO A 199 -12.26 18.48 1.06
C PRO A 199 -11.42 18.16 2.31
N GLU A 200 -11.24 19.13 3.20
CA GLU A 200 -10.38 18.98 4.38
C GLU A 200 -10.79 17.83 5.31
N ASP A 201 -12.09 17.59 5.47
CA ASP A 201 -12.61 16.48 6.29
C ASP A 201 -12.18 15.13 5.73
N ARG A 202 -12.17 14.99 4.39
CA ARG A 202 -11.67 13.81 3.68
C ARG A 202 -10.15 13.69 3.83
N GLN A 203 -9.40 14.77 3.64
CA GLN A 203 -7.96 14.77 3.87
C GLN A 203 -7.62 14.31 5.30
N ARG A 204 -8.32 14.84 6.32
CA ARG A 204 -8.16 14.42 7.72
C ARG A 204 -8.48 12.94 7.93
N ALA A 205 -9.51 12.41 7.28
CA ALA A 205 -9.84 10.98 7.38
C ALA A 205 -8.74 10.09 6.81
N LEU A 206 -8.16 10.45 5.65
CA LEU A 206 -7.07 9.70 5.02
C LEU A 206 -5.76 9.79 5.82
N LEU A 207 -5.46 10.95 6.41
CA LEU A 207 -4.32 11.12 7.31
C LEU A 207 -4.45 10.25 8.57
N ARG A 208 -5.65 10.18 9.17
CA ARG A 208 -5.92 9.28 10.30
C ARG A 208 -5.73 7.82 9.91
N TYR A 209 -6.30 7.41 8.77
CA TYR A 209 -6.13 6.05 8.26
C TYR A 209 -4.65 5.67 8.11
N ALA A 210 -3.84 6.53 7.48
CA ALA A 210 -2.42 6.25 7.27
C ALA A 210 -1.65 6.13 8.59
N HIS A 211 -1.98 6.97 9.58
CA HIS A 211 -1.39 6.89 10.91
C HIS A 211 -1.82 5.62 11.66
N ASP A 212 -3.10 5.28 11.63
CA ASP A 212 -3.62 4.05 12.27
C ASP A 212 -3.01 2.79 11.63
N LEU A 213 -2.80 2.81 10.31
CA LEU A 213 -2.11 1.73 9.61
C LEU A 213 -0.63 1.66 10.00
N ASP A 214 0.05 2.79 10.18
CA ASP A 214 1.42 2.82 10.73
C ASP A 214 1.50 2.13 12.08
N ILE A 215 0.63 2.49 13.02
CA ILE A 215 0.58 1.90 14.36
C ILE A 215 0.42 0.37 14.27
N ARG A 216 -0.47 -0.10 13.38
CA ARG A 216 -0.77 -1.53 13.24
C ARG A 216 0.36 -2.32 12.59
N VAL A 217 1.03 -1.77 11.59
CA VAL A 217 2.01 -2.51 10.80
C VAL A 217 3.43 -2.35 11.36
N ALA A 218 3.69 -1.25 12.08
CA ALA A 218 4.98 -0.93 12.70
C ALA A 218 5.68 -2.09 13.42
N PRO A 219 5.01 -2.92 14.22
CA PRO A 219 5.67 -4.02 14.95
C PRO A 219 6.25 -5.10 14.02
N MET A 220 5.71 -5.25 12.80
CA MET A 220 6.14 -6.28 11.85
C MET A 220 7.22 -5.81 10.88
N ARG A 221 7.53 -4.51 10.84
CA ARG A 221 8.45 -3.93 9.85
C ARG A 221 9.91 -4.21 10.18
N GLY A 222 10.62 -4.71 9.18
CA GLY A 222 12.08 -4.88 9.20
C GLY A 222 12.83 -3.65 8.69
N PRO A 223 14.17 -3.72 8.65
CA PRO A 223 15.00 -2.70 7.98
C PRO A 223 14.68 -2.59 6.49
N ASP A 224 14.70 -1.36 5.96
CA ASP A 224 14.44 -1.06 4.55
C ASP A 224 15.74 -0.65 3.85
N ALA A 225 16.43 -1.63 3.26
CA ALA A 225 17.74 -1.41 2.63
C ALA A 225 17.63 -0.61 1.33
N LEU A 226 16.52 -0.73 0.60
CA LEU A 226 16.25 0.07 -0.60
C LEU A 226 16.03 1.53 -0.25
N LEU A 227 15.31 1.84 0.83
CA LEU A 227 15.16 3.20 1.32
C LEU A 227 16.54 3.79 1.67
N CYS A 228 17.32 3.10 2.51
CA CYS A 228 18.63 3.60 2.94
C CYS A 228 19.67 3.66 1.82
N GLY A 229 19.53 2.80 0.80
CA GLY A 229 20.36 2.79 -0.39
C GLY A 229 19.89 3.74 -1.49
N LYS A 230 18.88 4.60 -1.28
CA LYS A 230 18.36 5.53 -2.31
C LYS A 230 17.90 4.78 -3.58
N GLY A 231 17.17 3.68 -3.40
CA GLY A 231 16.61 2.88 -4.49
C GLY A 231 17.53 1.80 -5.07
N ARG A 232 18.79 1.72 -4.62
CA ARG A 232 19.67 0.56 -4.89
C ARG A 232 19.83 -0.31 -3.66
N LEU A 233 20.04 -1.61 -3.87
CA LEU A 233 20.49 -2.47 -2.79
C LEU A 233 21.95 -2.12 -2.42
N PRO A 234 22.29 -2.09 -1.12
CA PRO A 234 23.67 -1.94 -0.67
C PRO A 234 24.56 -3.06 -1.22
N ALA A 235 25.82 -2.74 -1.52
CA ALA A 235 26.80 -3.76 -1.88
C ALA A 235 27.09 -4.69 -0.69
N ALA A 236 27.61 -5.89 -0.96
CA ALA A 236 28.00 -6.81 0.12
C ALA A 236 29.03 -6.14 1.06
N GLY A 237 28.71 -6.10 2.36
CA GLY A 237 29.54 -5.44 3.37
C GLY A 237 29.34 -3.93 3.51
N GLU A 238 28.49 -3.30 2.69
CA GLU A 238 28.13 -1.89 2.85
C GLU A 238 27.10 -1.74 4.00
N ASP A 239 27.52 -1.10 5.08
CA ASP A 239 26.65 -0.80 6.22
C ASP A 239 25.94 0.54 6.04
N VAL A 240 24.68 0.46 5.61
CA VAL A 240 23.79 1.62 5.38
C VAL A 240 22.91 1.97 6.58
N PHE A 241 23.02 1.21 7.68
CA PHE A 241 22.18 1.41 8.86
C PHE A 241 22.97 2.10 9.99
N VAL A 242 22.24 2.82 10.85
CA VAL A 242 22.77 3.30 12.14
C VAL A 242 22.53 2.25 13.23
N PRO A 243 23.24 2.30 14.36
CA PRO A 243 22.97 1.41 15.50
C PRO A 243 21.50 1.44 15.94
N GLN A 244 20.94 0.28 16.29
CA GLN A 244 19.51 0.14 16.58
C GLN A 244 19.03 1.08 17.70
N SER A 245 19.81 1.24 18.78
CA SER A 245 19.47 2.14 19.89
C SER A 245 19.40 3.63 19.50
N GLN A 246 20.13 4.04 18.46
CA GLN A 246 20.02 5.38 17.87
C GLN A 246 18.75 5.48 17.02
N ALA A 247 18.48 4.48 16.18
CA ALA A 247 17.31 4.44 15.31
C ALA A 247 16.00 4.48 16.10
N ASP A 248 15.88 3.69 17.18
CA ASP A 248 14.62 3.52 17.91
C ASP A 248 14.14 4.83 18.56
N ARG A 249 15.06 5.64 19.10
CA ARG A 249 14.72 6.97 19.63
C ARG A 249 14.19 7.90 18.53
N GLY A 250 14.86 7.93 17.38
CA GLY A 250 14.44 8.73 16.22
C GLY A 250 13.06 8.30 15.71
N ARG A 251 12.83 6.99 15.56
CA ARG A 251 11.55 6.41 15.12
C ARG A 251 10.40 6.80 16.06
N ALA A 252 10.60 6.65 17.37
CA ALA A 252 9.59 7.01 18.37
C ALA A 252 9.25 8.50 18.31
N GLN A 253 10.23 9.39 18.14
CA GLN A 253 9.99 10.83 18.02
C GLN A 253 9.25 11.18 16.71
N THR A 254 9.62 10.57 15.59
CA THR A 254 8.94 10.79 14.30
C THR A 254 7.50 10.34 14.36
N ARG A 255 7.21 9.16 14.92
CA ARG A 255 5.83 8.65 15.07
C ARG A 255 4.93 9.61 15.85
N LYS A 256 5.42 10.21 16.94
CA LYS A 256 4.66 11.23 17.71
C LYS A 256 4.27 12.46 16.88
N ARG A 257 5.02 12.76 15.81
CA ARG A 257 4.79 13.92 14.93
C ARG A 257 4.18 13.52 13.60
N LEU A 258 3.87 12.26 13.38
CA LEU A 258 3.57 11.71 12.07
C LEU A 258 2.38 12.40 11.41
N SER A 259 1.30 12.68 12.15
CA SER A 259 0.14 13.42 11.60
C SER A 259 0.50 14.83 11.12
N THR A 260 1.45 15.50 11.78
CA THR A 260 1.91 16.83 11.33
C THR A 260 2.75 16.73 10.06
N ILE A 261 3.63 15.73 10.00
CA ILE A 261 4.47 15.47 8.84
C ILE A 261 3.59 15.15 7.61
N LEU A 262 2.68 14.19 7.75
CA LEU A 262 1.79 13.76 6.67
C LEU A 262 0.87 14.88 6.17
N ALA A 263 0.46 15.80 7.03
CA ALA A 263 -0.38 16.93 6.62
C ALA A 263 0.29 17.82 5.56
N THR A 264 1.62 17.88 5.51
CA THR A 264 2.36 18.66 4.49
C THR A 264 2.23 18.09 3.06
N TRP A 265 1.75 16.85 2.91
CA TRP A 265 1.59 16.19 1.62
C TRP A 265 0.25 16.49 0.93
N VAL A 266 -0.76 16.87 1.71
CA VAL A 266 -2.13 17.12 1.22
C VAL A 266 -2.58 18.56 1.36
N LYS A 267 -1.82 19.40 2.08
CA LYS A 267 -2.06 20.84 2.11
C LYS A 267 -1.41 21.53 0.89
N PRO A 268 -2.09 22.52 0.28
CA PRO A 268 -1.42 23.39 -0.68
C PRO A 268 -0.25 24.12 0.01
N LYS A 269 0.86 24.28 -0.72
CA LYS A 269 2.00 25.09 -0.28
C LYS A 269 1.67 26.56 -0.33
#